data_AF-Q5BYV0-F1
#
_entry.id   AF-Q5BYV0-F1
#
_cell.length_a   1.000
_cell.length_b   1.000
_cell.length_c   1.000
_cell.angle_alpha   90.00
_cell.angle_beta   90.00
_cell.angle_gamma   90.00
#
_symmetry.space_group_name_H-M   'P 1'
#
loop_
_entity.id
_entity.type
_entity.pdbx_description
1 polymer ?
#
loop_
_entity_poly.entity_id
_entity_poly.type
_entity_poly.pdbx_seq_one_letter_code
_entity_poly.pdbx_strand_id
1 'polypeptide(L)'
;MWINRSLNGFVNFSQNNFFPAFFNCFIKCHRKYTLYIVSRNLSNSTNSKDISHMLQRYALLDQECKELISTLDQVNPRDIFVNNEVKLGKIQVYGFDYDYTLAHYTSELDKFIFNESRNWLVEQMKYPEEILNYEYTEFAKRGLHFDVKRGLLMKVDAFHHIQLDTVYRGFTLLSLDEILKVYRGSHLANDILKQKFTPNDTVMLQLMDFFQLPEINLLCSIIAFFDRRGIDYKPFYVYQDVSTA
;
A
#
# COMPACT_ATOMS: atom_id res chain seq x y z
N MET A 1 -9.87 15.95 12.82
CA MET A 1 -11.21 16.44 12.46
C MET A 1 -11.08 17.07 11.11
N TRP A 2 -11.40 16.34 10.04
CA TRP A 2 -11.23 16.83 8.67
C TRP A 2 -12.54 17.52 8.27
N ILE A 3 -12.56 18.85 8.31
CA ILE A 3 -13.71 19.65 7.87
C ILE A 3 -13.39 20.10 6.45
N ASN A 4 -14.07 19.50 5.48
CA ASN A 4 -14.02 19.92 4.08
C ASN A 4 -15.14 20.94 3.85
N ARG A 5 -14.80 22.21 3.61
CA ARG A 5 -15.74 23.23 3.13
C ARG A 5 -15.15 24.00 1.96
N SER A 6 -15.72 23.71 0.79
CA SER A 6 -15.63 24.51 -0.43
C SER A 6 -16.41 25.83 -0.28
N LEU A 7 -15.81 26.92 -0.75
CA LEU A 7 -16.55 28.09 -1.24
C LEU A 7 -16.18 28.31 -2.72
N ASN A 8 -17.17 28.07 -3.57
CA ASN A 8 -17.48 28.72 -4.84
C ASN A 8 -16.33 29.12 -5.78
N GLY A 9 -16.08 28.24 -6.75
CA GLY A 9 -15.53 28.60 -8.06
C GLY A 9 -15.96 27.52 -9.05
N PHE A 10 -16.72 27.89 -10.07
CA PHE A 10 -17.26 27.00 -11.10
C PHE A 10 -16.18 26.07 -11.67
N VAL A 11 -16.28 24.77 -11.38
CA VAL A 11 -15.71 23.72 -12.24
C VAL A 11 -16.74 22.58 -12.29
N ASN A 12 -17.34 22.41 -13.46
CA ASN A 12 -18.13 21.22 -13.79
C ASN A 12 -17.21 19.99 -13.70
N PHE A 13 -17.33 19.22 -12.62
CA PHE A 13 -16.79 17.86 -12.58
C PHE A 13 -17.90 16.88 -12.94
N SER A 14 -17.97 16.58 -14.25
CA SER A 14 -18.59 15.36 -14.72
C SER A 14 -17.71 14.16 -14.34
N GLN A 15 -18.37 13.11 -13.85
CA GLN A 15 -17.92 11.71 -13.83
C GLN A 15 -17.00 11.26 -12.68
N ASN A 16 -17.62 10.49 -11.79
CA ASN A 16 -17.27 9.10 -11.44
C ASN A 16 -15.77 8.78 -11.23
N ASN A 17 -15.44 8.35 -10.01
CA ASN A 17 -14.45 7.28 -9.67
C ASN A 17 -13.57 7.53 -8.42
N PHE A 18 -13.98 8.34 -7.45
CA PHE A 18 -13.14 8.56 -6.25
C PHE A 18 -13.40 7.62 -5.05
N PHE A 19 -14.55 6.96 -4.97
CA PHE A 19 -14.87 5.98 -3.91
C PHE A 19 -14.66 4.49 -4.22
N PRO A 20 -14.60 3.98 -5.47
CA PRO A 20 -14.42 2.55 -5.68
C PRO A 20 -13.02 2.08 -5.28
N ALA A 21 -11.99 2.92 -5.24
CA ALA A 21 -10.61 2.47 -5.05
C ALA A 21 -10.29 2.00 -3.62
N PHE A 22 -10.74 2.72 -2.58
CA PHE A 22 -10.48 2.34 -1.19
C PHE A 22 -11.29 1.09 -0.78
N PHE A 23 -12.56 1.01 -1.18
CA PHE A 23 -13.41 -0.17 -0.94
C PHE A 23 -13.04 -1.36 -1.84
N ASN A 24 -12.74 -1.17 -3.13
CA ASN A 24 -12.26 -2.26 -3.98
C ASN A 24 -10.88 -2.77 -3.55
N CYS A 25 -10.03 -1.94 -2.94
CA CYS A 25 -8.76 -2.40 -2.39
C CYS A 25 -8.98 -3.24 -1.13
N PHE A 26 -9.86 -2.81 -0.21
CA PHE A 26 -10.23 -3.60 0.97
C PHE A 26 -10.90 -4.94 0.57
N ILE A 27 -11.82 -4.91 -0.40
CA ILE A 27 -12.51 -6.10 -0.92
C ILE A 27 -11.57 -6.98 -1.75
N LYS A 28 -10.68 -6.45 -2.61
CA LYS A 28 -9.67 -7.25 -3.35
C LYS A 28 -8.64 -7.88 -2.41
N CYS A 29 -8.25 -7.16 -1.36
CA CYS A 29 -7.31 -7.64 -0.36
C CYS A 29 -7.96 -8.74 0.52
N HIS A 30 -9.21 -8.56 0.96
CA HIS A 30 -9.97 -9.64 1.62
C HIS A 30 -10.33 -10.80 0.68
N ARG A 31 -10.49 -10.57 -0.63
CA ARG A 31 -10.65 -11.61 -1.66
C ARG A 31 -9.49 -12.58 -1.65
N LYS A 32 -8.24 -12.07 -1.71
CA LYS A 32 -7.05 -12.91 -1.63
C LYS A 32 -6.90 -13.56 -0.26
N TYR A 33 -7.10 -12.80 0.82
CA TYR A 33 -6.93 -13.29 2.19
C TYR A 33 -7.89 -14.44 2.55
N THR A 34 -9.17 -14.34 2.14
CA THR A 34 -10.15 -15.39 2.42
C THR A 34 -9.98 -16.57 1.47
N LEU A 35 -9.72 -16.34 0.17
CA LEU A 35 -9.43 -17.42 -0.78
C LEU A 35 -8.16 -18.20 -0.41
N TYR A 36 -7.16 -17.55 0.18
CA TYR A 36 -5.91 -18.19 0.60
C TYR A 36 -6.01 -18.92 1.95
N ILE A 37 -6.67 -18.32 2.96
CA ILE A 37 -6.96 -19.00 4.24
C ILE A 37 -7.86 -20.22 4.02
N VAL A 38 -8.85 -20.11 3.13
CA VAL A 38 -9.62 -21.25 2.62
C VAL A 38 -8.63 -22.22 1.95
N SER A 39 -7.90 -21.84 0.90
CA SER A 39 -7.00 -22.75 0.17
C SER A 39 -5.93 -23.47 1.01
N ARG A 40 -5.41 -22.91 2.12
CA ARG A 40 -4.36 -23.54 2.96
C ARG A 40 -4.85 -24.20 4.25
N ASN A 41 -5.98 -23.81 4.87
CA ASN A 41 -6.65 -24.74 5.80
C ASN A 41 -7.13 -26.00 5.07
N LEU A 42 -7.22 -25.93 3.74
CA LEU A 42 -7.64 -27.01 2.84
C LEU A 42 -6.48 -27.87 2.32
N SER A 43 -5.21 -27.51 2.51
CA SER A 43 -4.08 -28.41 2.20
C SER A 43 -3.81 -29.47 3.29
N ASN A 44 -4.40 -29.30 4.48
CA ASN A 44 -4.40 -30.30 5.54
C ASN A 44 -5.71 -31.12 5.61
N SER A 45 -6.70 -30.81 4.74
CA SER A 45 -7.95 -31.57 4.62
C SER A 45 -7.89 -32.46 3.37
N THR A 46 -8.02 -33.77 3.59
CA THR A 46 -7.91 -34.82 2.55
C THR A 46 -9.13 -34.89 1.61
N ASN A 47 -10.07 -33.93 1.64
CA ASN A 47 -11.31 -33.99 0.88
C ASN A 47 -11.47 -32.82 -0.11
N SER A 48 -11.10 -33.08 -1.38
CA SER A 48 -11.28 -32.17 -2.52
C SER A 48 -12.69 -31.58 -2.65
N LYS A 49 -13.73 -32.31 -2.22
CA LYS A 49 -15.13 -31.88 -2.28
C LYS A 49 -15.47 -30.75 -1.31
N ASP A 50 -14.87 -30.75 -0.12
CA ASP A 50 -15.09 -29.70 0.89
C ASP A 50 -14.46 -28.37 0.44
N ILE A 51 -13.32 -28.44 -0.26
CA ILE A 51 -12.64 -27.28 -0.85
C ILE A 51 -13.51 -26.61 -1.91
N SER A 52 -14.02 -27.38 -2.87
CA SER A 52 -14.87 -26.86 -3.95
C SER A 52 -16.15 -26.23 -3.40
N HIS A 53 -16.75 -26.86 -2.38
CA HIS A 53 -17.94 -26.32 -1.71
C HIS A 53 -17.65 -24.99 -0.97
N MET A 54 -16.53 -24.90 -0.25
CA MET A 54 -16.13 -23.65 0.43
C MET A 54 -15.87 -22.51 -0.57
N LEU A 55 -15.16 -22.78 -1.67
CA LEU A 55 -14.90 -21.80 -2.72
C LEU A 55 -16.19 -21.32 -3.39
N GLN A 56 -17.12 -22.24 -3.66
CA GLN A 56 -18.43 -21.90 -4.22
C GLN A 56 -19.23 -21.01 -3.26
N ARG A 57 -19.25 -21.35 -1.97
CA ARG A 57 -19.95 -20.55 -0.95
C ARG A 57 -19.33 -19.17 -0.78
N TYR A 58 -18.00 -19.06 -0.86
CA TYR A 58 -17.31 -17.78 -0.87
C TYR A 58 -17.67 -16.92 -2.09
N ALA A 59 -17.72 -17.53 -3.28
CA ALA A 59 -18.10 -16.83 -4.50
C ALA A 59 -19.54 -16.28 -4.44
N LEU A 60 -20.47 -17.04 -3.85
CA LEU A 60 -21.84 -16.60 -3.61
C LEU A 60 -21.89 -15.42 -2.64
N LEU A 61 -21.19 -15.51 -1.50
CA LEU A 61 -21.11 -14.41 -0.53
C LEU A 61 -20.47 -13.15 -1.14
N ASP A 62 -19.42 -13.29 -1.96
CA ASP A 62 -18.80 -12.16 -2.69
C ASP A 62 -19.80 -11.47 -3.63
N GLN A 63 -20.68 -12.25 -4.28
CA GLN A 63 -21.73 -11.71 -5.14
C GLN A 63 -22.82 -11.00 -4.31
N GLU A 64 -23.31 -11.64 -3.25
CA GLU A 64 -24.32 -11.06 -2.33
C GLU A 64 -23.81 -9.76 -1.70
N CYS A 65 -22.54 -9.71 -1.26
CA CYS A 65 -21.95 -8.50 -0.73
C CYS A 65 -21.87 -7.38 -1.77
N LYS A 66 -21.57 -7.67 -3.04
CA LYS A 66 -21.54 -6.66 -4.11
C LYS A 66 -22.92 -6.10 -4.41
N GLU A 67 -23.92 -6.97 -4.43
CA GLU A 67 -25.32 -6.58 -4.60
C GLU A 67 -25.75 -5.69 -3.42
N LEU A 68 -25.45 -6.09 -2.19
CA LEU A 68 -25.73 -5.27 -1.00
C LEU A 68 -25.03 -3.91 -1.05
N ILE A 69 -23.74 -3.86 -1.41
CA ILE A 69 -22.99 -2.60 -1.52
C ILE A 69 -23.63 -1.66 -2.54
N SER A 70 -24.16 -2.18 -3.63
CA SER A 70 -24.85 -1.36 -4.64
C SER A 70 -26.17 -0.75 -4.14
N THR A 71 -26.77 -1.36 -3.11
CA THR A 71 -28.00 -0.87 -2.46
C THR A 71 -27.75 0.05 -1.27
N LEU A 72 -26.52 0.12 -0.76
CA LEU A 72 -26.17 1.03 0.33
C LEU A 72 -26.09 2.46 -0.19
N ASP A 73 -26.65 3.39 0.59
CA ASP A 73 -26.47 4.82 0.31
C ASP A 73 -24.97 5.13 0.28
N GLN A 74 -24.53 5.69 -0.85
CA GLN A 74 -23.14 6.10 -0.98
C GLN A 74 -22.86 7.20 0.03
N VAL A 75 -21.77 7.04 0.77
CA VAL A 75 -21.22 8.09 1.63
C VAL A 75 -21.10 9.37 0.81
N ASN A 76 -21.67 10.47 1.29
CA ASN A 76 -21.50 11.75 0.63
C ASN A 76 -20.04 12.18 0.82
N PRO A 77 -19.27 12.47 -0.25
CA PRO A 77 -17.86 12.85 -0.13
C PRO A 77 -17.61 14.12 0.70
N ARG A 78 -18.66 14.87 1.05
CA ARG A 78 -18.61 16.06 1.91
C ARG A 78 -18.87 15.76 3.39
N ASP A 79 -19.20 14.52 3.74
CA ASP A 79 -19.47 14.13 5.12
C ASP A 79 -18.20 14.17 5.98
N ILE A 80 -18.38 14.50 7.25
CA ILE A 80 -17.31 14.59 8.24
C ILE A 80 -17.43 13.43 9.20
N PHE A 81 -16.45 12.52 9.15
CA PHE A 81 -16.37 11.39 10.08
C PHE A 81 -15.77 11.80 11.42
N VAL A 82 -16.34 11.27 12.49
CA VAL A 82 -15.99 11.61 13.87
C VAL A 82 -15.52 10.35 14.60
N ASN A 83 -14.25 10.33 14.99
CA ASN A 83 -13.71 9.28 15.86
C ASN A 83 -13.86 9.66 17.35
N ASN A 84 -13.64 10.93 17.68
CA ASN A 84 -13.70 11.49 19.03
C ASN A 84 -14.54 12.77 19.04
N GLU A 85 -15.23 13.07 20.15
CA GLU A 85 -15.98 14.32 20.32
C GLU A 85 -15.05 15.55 20.30
N VAL A 86 -15.39 16.56 19.51
CA VAL A 86 -14.68 17.84 19.46
C VAL A 86 -15.69 18.99 19.42
N LYS A 87 -15.53 19.96 20.34
CA LYS A 87 -16.39 21.15 20.43
C LYS A 87 -15.80 22.32 19.64
N LEU A 88 -16.16 22.42 18.36
CA LEU A 88 -15.65 23.47 17.45
C LEU A 88 -15.85 24.90 17.96
N GLY A 89 -16.94 25.17 18.69
CA GLY A 89 -17.20 26.50 19.25
C GLY A 89 -16.17 26.98 20.28
N LYS A 90 -15.30 26.10 20.79
CA LYS A 90 -14.20 26.45 21.69
C LYS A 90 -12.86 26.68 20.97
N ILE A 91 -12.78 26.38 19.68
CA ILE A 91 -11.55 26.48 18.90
C ILE A 91 -11.49 27.89 18.27
N GLN A 92 -10.45 28.64 18.62
CA GLN A 92 -10.26 30.03 18.13
C GLN A 92 -9.37 30.11 16.90
N VAL A 93 -8.44 29.15 16.74
CA VAL A 93 -7.43 29.15 15.69
C VAL A 93 -7.49 27.83 14.95
N TYR A 94 -7.52 27.90 13.61
CA TYR A 94 -7.49 26.74 12.72
C TYR A 94 -6.19 26.79 11.93
N GLY A 95 -5.32 25.82 12.18
CA GLY A 95 -4.12 25.59 11.37
C GLY A 95 -4.42 24.57 10.29
N PHE A 96 -3.95 24.83 9.07
CA PHE A 96 -4.04 23.90 7.96
C PHE A 96 -2.63 23.59 7.47
N ASP A 97 -2.38 22.31 7.20
CA ASP A 97 -1.25 21.91 6.38
C ASP A 97 -1.49 22.37 4.93
N TYR A 98 -0.43 22.51 4.14
CA TYR A 98 -0.54 23.00 2.77
C TYR A 98 -0.77 21.85 1.78
N ASP A 99 0.21 20.96 1.67
CA ASP A 99 0.23 19.88 0.68
C ASP A 99 -0.79 18.79 1.01
N TYR A 100 -1.57 18.37 0.01
CA TYR A 100 -2.67 17.41 0.15
C TYR A 100 -3.76 17.77 1.19
N THR A 101 -3.74 18.98 1.74
CA THR A 101 -4.77 19.51 2.65
C THR A 101 -5.45 20.72 2.02
N LEU A 102 -4.70 21.77 1.68
CA LEU A 102 -5.23 22.92 0.92
C LEU A 102 -4.95 22.73 -0.58
N ALA A 103 -3.71 22.43 -0.93
CA ALA A 103 -3.29 22.14 -2.30
C ALA A 103 -3.55 20.68 -2.65
N HIS A 104 -4.44 20.44 -3.62
CA HIS A 104 -4.73 19.10 -4.12
C HIS A 104 -3.96 18.87 -5.42
N TYR A 105 -3.14 17.83 -5.44
CA TYR A 105 -2.37 17.44 -6.61
C TYR A 105 -3.09 16.39 -7.45
N THR A 106 -2.80 16.39 -8.75
CA THR A 106 -3.26 15.35 -9.67
C THR A 106 -2.31 14.15 -9.62
N SER A 107 -2.74 13.02 -10.18
CA SER A 107 -1.91 11.82 -10.33
C SER A 107 -0.64 12.02 -11.18
N GLU A 108 -0.53 13.14 -11.88
CA GLU A 108 0.65 13.48 -12.67
C GLU A 108 1.85 13.86 -11.80
N LEU A 109 1.61 14.35 -10.58
CA LEU A 109 2.70 14.66 -9.64
C LEU A 109 3.47 13.39 -9.26
N ASP A 110 2.77 12.30 -8.96
CA ASP A 110 3.42 11.04 -8.60
C ASP A 110 4.31 10.52 -9.75
N LYS A 111 3.81 10.60 -10.98
CA LYS A 111 4.58 10.23 -12.19
C LYS A 111 5.80 11.13 -12.36
N PHE A 112 5.65 12.43 -12.12
CA PHE A 112 6.73 13.39 -12.20
C PHE A 112 7.83 13.05 -11.19
N ILE A 113 7.48 12.87 -9.91
CA ILE A 113 8.44 12.50 -8.85
C ILE A 113 9.16 11.19 -9.21
N PHE A 114 8.40 10.16 -9.62
CA PHE A 114 8.98 8.88 -10.02
C PHE A 114 9.99 9.04 -11.17
N ASN A 115 9.63 9.79 -12.22
CA ASN A 115 10.46 9.96 -13.40
C ASN A 115 11.73 10.76 -13.08
N GLU A 116 11.61 11.85 -12.31
CA GLU A 116 12.76 12.68 -11.94
C GLU A 116 13.73 11.90 -11.04
N SER A 117 13.25 11.22 -9.99
CA SER A 117 14.10 10.38 -9.14
C SER A 117 14.77 9.26 -9.95
N ARG A 118 14.04 8.61 -10.86
CA ARG A 118 14.60 7.57 -11.75
C ARG A 118 15.71 8.13 -12.65
N ASN A 119 15.48 9.28 -13.27
CA ASN A 119 16.46 9.91 -14.14
C ASN A 119 17.71 10.31 -13.34
N TRP A 120 17.51 10.87 -12.15
CA TRP A 120 18.60 11.26 -11.26
C TRP A 120 19.47 10.07 -10.84
N LEU A 121 18.87 8.91 -10.52
CA LEU A 121 19.63 7.68 -10.22
C LEU A 121 20.52 7.22 -11.38
N VAL A 122 20.03 7.30 -12.61
CA VAL A 122 20.80 6.94 -13.80
C VAL A 122 21.91 7.96 -14.08
N GLU A 123 21.59 9.25 -14.04
CA GLU A 123 22.52 10.31 -14.38
C GLU A 123 23.60 10.53 -13.33
N GLN A 124 23.23 10.57 -12.05
CA GLN A 124 24.13 10.94 -10.95
C GLN A 124 24.74 9.71 -10.27
N MET A 125 23.94 8.67 -10.01
CA MET A 125 24.40 7.46 -9.33
C MET A 125 24.81 6.32 -10.27
N LYS A 126 24.70 6.52 -11.59
CA LYS A 126 25.13 5.56 -12.62
C LYS A 126 24.43 4.21 -12.53
N TYR A 127 23.17 4.22 -12.10
CA TYR A 127 22.30 3.06 -12.23
C TYR A 127 22.13 2.69 -13.72
N PRO A 128 21.92 1.40 -14.06
CA PRO A 128 21.78 0.97 -15.45
C PRO A 128 20.67 1.70 -16.20
N GLU A 129 20.98 2.19 -17.41
CA GLU A 129 20.03 2.95 -18.25
C GLU A 129 18.74 2.17 -18.55
N GLU A 130 18.80 0.85 -18.50
CA GLU A 130 17.63 -0.03 -18.70
C GLU A 130 16.49 0.25 -17.70
N ILE A 131 16.80 0.84 -16.54
CA ILE A 131 15.80 1.23 -15.54
C ILE A 131 14.88 2.34 -16.07
N LEU A 132 15.32 3.14 -17.06
CA LEU A 132 14.48 4.16 -17.71
C LEU A 132 13.24 3.58 -18.40
N ASN A 133 13.23 2.27 -18.69
CA ASN A 133 12.08 1.58 -19.27
C ASN A 133 10.95 1.30 -18.26
N TYR A 134 11.17 1.50 -16.96
CA TYR A 134 10.14 1.34 -15.95
C TYR A 134 9.30 2.61 -15.87
N GLU A 135 7.98 2.44 -15.87
CA GLU A 135 7.02 3.53 -15.72
C GLU A 135 6.36 3.47 -14.34
N TYR A 136 5.92 4.64 -13.85
CA TYR A 136 5.15 4.71 -12.61
C TYR A 136 3.85 3.92 -12.73
N THR A 137 3.58 3.11 -11.71
CA THR A 137 2.33 2.37 -11.56
C THR A 137 1.67 2.72 -10.23
N GLU A 138 0.37 2.54 -10.08
CA GLU A 138 -0.28 2.75 -8.77
C GLU A 138 -0.18 1.51 -7.85
N PHE A 139 0.94 0.78 -7.92
CA PHE A 139 1.15 -0.47 -7.17
C PHE A 139 1.26 -0.23 -5.66
N ALA A 140 2.10 0.73 -5.26
CA ALA A 140 2.23 1.13 -3.86
C ALA A 140 0.96 1.85 -3.40
N LYS A 141 0.50 1.53 -2.19
CA LYS A 141 -0.68 2.14 -1.57
C LYS A 141 -0.33 2.65 -0.17
N ARG A 142 -0.97 3.76 0.22
CA ARG A 142 -0.83 4.35 1.55
C ARG A 142 -1.23 3.35 2.63
N GLY A 143 -0.48 3.31 3.72
CA GLY A 143 -0.66 2.42 4.86
C GLY A 143 0.04 1.06 4.73
N LEU A 144 0.69 0.77 3.60
CA LEU A 144 1.60 -0.38 3.50
C LEU A 144 2.87 -0.14 4.34
N HIS A 145 3.60 -1.22 4.58
CA HIS A 145 4.84 -1.24 5.32
C HIS A 145 5.96 -1.77 4.43
N PHE A 146 7.11 -1.11 4.44
CA PHE A 146 8.29 -1.53 3.71
C PHE A 146 9.41 -1.89 4.69
N ASP A 147 9.86 -3.14 4.63
CA ASP A 147 11.02 -3.63 5.38
C ASP A 147 12.29 -3.30 4.59
N VAL A 148 12.97 -2.23 5.00
CA VAL A 148 14.17 -1.72 4.33
C VAL A 148 15.31 -2.73 4.34
N LYS A 149 15.44 -3.49 5.44
CA LYS A 149 16.53 -4.46 5.59
C LYS A 149 16.39 -5.61 4.60
N ARG A 150 15.15 -6.01 4.32
CA ARG A 150 14.83 -7.18 3.51
C ARG A 150 14.31 -6.85 2.10
N GLY A 151 13.99 -5.60 1.83
CA GLY A 151 13.42 -5.15 0.55
C GLY A 151 12.01 -5.67 0.30
N LEU A 152 11.19 -5.77 1.36
CA LEU A 152 9.85 -6.37 1.28
C LEU A 152 8.75 -5.35 1.57
N LEU A 153 7.80 -5.22 0.65
CA LEU A 153 6.59 -4.43 0.81
C LEU A 153 5.46 -5.34 1.31
N MET A 154 4.75 -4.96 2.36
CA MET A 154 3.66 -5.76 2.92
C MET A 154 2.58 -4.92 3.58
N LYS A 155 1.41 -5.51 3.81
CA LYS A 155 0.40 -4.96 4.69
C LYS A 155 0.52 -5.58 6.08
N VAL A 156 0.46 -4.73 7.10
CA VAL A 156 0.46 -5.12 8.51
C VAL A 156 -0.85 -4.63 9.12
N ASP A 157 -1.46 -5.45 9.97
CA ASP A 157 -2.69 -5.10 10.68
C ASP A 157 -2.43 -4.26 11.95
N ALA A 158 -3.50 -3.83 12.60
CA ALA A 158 -3.42 -3.05 13.84
C ALA A 158 -2.85 -3.84 15.04
N PHE A 159 -2.78 -5.17 14.95
CA PHE A 159 -2.20 -6.07 15.96
C PHE A 159 -0.81 -6.57 15.57
N HIS A 160 -0.18 -5.92 14.58
CA HIS A 160 1.16 -6.19 14.09
C HIS A 160 1.33 -7.56 13.42
N HIS A 161 0.27 -8.14 12.88
CA HIS A 161 0.36 -9.31 12.02
C HIS A 161 0.54 -8.90 10.56
N ILE A 162 1.49 -9.55 9.90
CA ILE A 162 1.70 -9.49 8.47
C ILE A 162 0.52 -10.17 7.78
N GLN A 163 -0.10 -9.47 6.83
CA GLN A 163 -1.03 -10.09 5.91
C GLN A 163 -0.23 -10.88 4.88
N LEU A 164 -0.11 -12.18 5.09
CA LEU A 164 0.83 -13.05 4.36
C LEU A 164 0.67 -12.99 2.83
N ASP A 165 -0.54 -12.75 2.33
CA ASP A 165 -0.83 -12.63 0.88
C ASP A 165 -0.50 -11.28 0.25
N THR A 166 0.15 -10.41 1.01
CA THR A 166 0.46 -9.04 0.61
C THR A 166 1.96 -8.76 0.62
N VAL A 167 2.81 -9.77 0.82
CA VAL A 167 4.26 -9.59 0.90
C VAL A 167 4.89 -9.70 -0.50
N TYR A 168 5.49 -8.60 -0.95
CA TYR A 168 6.11 -8.47 -2.26
C TYR A 168 7.60 -8.14 -2.13
N ARG A 169 8.41 -8.71 -3.04
CA ARG A 169 9.76 -8.24 -3.35
C ARG A 169 9.72 -7.66 -4.76
N GLY A 170 9.95 -6.36 -4.87
CA GLY A 170 9.65 -5.62 -6.09
C GLY A 170 8.18 -5.81 -6.46
N PHE A 171 7.91 -6.41 -7.61
CA PHE A 171 6.55 -6.73 -8.07
C PHE A 171 6.18 -8.21 -7.92
N THR A 172 7.06 -9.04 -7.36
CA THR A 172 6.86 -10.48 -7.19
C THR A 172 6.28 -10.78 -5.82
N LEU A 173 5.15 -11.49 -5.78
CA LEU A 173 4.54 -11.96 -4.54
C LEU A 173 5.37 -13.12 -3.96
N LEU A 174 5.69 -13.07 -2.67
CA LEU A 174 6.42 -14.14 -1.99
C LEU A 174 5.50 -15.30 -1.63
N SER A 175 6.08 -16.51 -1.59
CA SER A 175 5.40 -17.66 -1.03
C SER A 175 5.36 -17.59 0.50
N LEU A 176 4.32 -18.19 1.11
CA LEU A 176 4.19 -18.22 2.57
C LEU A 176 5.38 -18.90 3.24
N ASP A 177 5.98 -19.91 2.62
CA ASP A 177 7.09 -20.64 3.21
C ASP A 177 8.35 -19.75 3.28
N GLU A 178 8.56 -18.89 2.27
CA GLU A 178 9.60 -17.85 2.30
C GLU A 178 9.33 -16.80 3.39
N ILE A 179 8.09 -16.33 3.50
CA ILE A 179 7.70 -15.32 4.49
C ILE A 179 7.92 -15.87 5.91
N LEU A 180 7.47 -17.10 6.19
CA LEU A 180 7.65 -17.74 7.49
C LEU A 180 9.13 -18.01 7.79
N LYS A 181 9.94 -18.33 6.78
CA LYS A 181 11.40 -18.46 6.97
C LYS A 181 12.05 -17.13 7.34
N VAL A 182 11.57 -16.04 6.75
CA VAL A 182 12.12 -14.70 6.94
C VAL A 182 11.73 -14.08 8.28
N TYR A 183 10.45 -14.18 8.66
CA TYR A 183 9.90 -13.54 9.86
C TYR A 183 9.71 -14.48 11.05
N ARG A 184 9.90 -15.80 10.86
CA ARG A 184 9.72 -16.84 11.89
C ARG A 184 8.32 -16.80 12.54
N GLY A 185 7.32 -16.41 11.75
CA GLY A 185 5.93 -16.23 12.18
C GLY A 185 5.24 -15.15 11.36
N SER A 186 3.99 -14.84 11.72
CA SER A 186 3.22 -13.75 11.13
C SER A 186 3.22 -12.48 11.98
N HIS A 187 3.60 -12.56 13.26
CA HIS A 187 3.58 -11.43 14.18
C HIS A 187 4.92 -10.67 14.19
N LEU A 188 4.87 -9.36 14.04
CA LEU A 188 6.01 -8.45 14.14
C LEU A 188 6.11 -7.90 15.55
N ALA A 189 7.31 -7.97 16.14
CA ALA A 189 7.57 -7.37 17.44
C ALA A 189 7.42 -5.84 17.38
N ASN A 190 6.87 -5.25 18.45
CA ASN A 190 6.64 -3.80 18.56
C ASN A 190 7.88 -2.95 18.27
N ASP A 191 9.07 -3.45 18.59
CA ASP A 191 10.31 -2.70 18.40
C ASP A 191 10.74 -2.61 16.93
N ILE A 192 10.27 -3.51 16.06
CA ILE A 192 10.52 -3.48 14.61
C ILE A 192 9.68 -2.39 13.94
N LEU A 193 8.49 -2.08 14.49
CA LEU A 193 7.57 -1.09 13.94
C LEU A 193 7.84 0.33 14.43
N LYS A 194 8.53 0.48 15.56
CA LYS A 194 9.06 1.78 15.98
C LYS A 194 10.20 2.10 15.02
N GLN A 195 10.02 3.11 14.17
CA GLN A 195 11.00 3.63 13.20
C GLN A 195 12.26 4.19 13.90
N LYS A 196 12.96 3.37 14.67
CA LYS A 196 14.22 3.73 15.33
C LYS A 196 15.32 3.40 14.35
N PHE A 197 15.94 4.45 13.81
CA PHE A 197 17.17 4.34 13.04
C PHE A 197 18.33 3.99 13.99
N THR A 198 18.47 2.72 14.33
CA THR A 198 19.76 2.19 14.78
C THR A 198 20.37 1.39 13.62
N PRO A 199 21.70 1.36 13.45
CA PRO A 199 22.35 0.74 12.29
C PRO A 199 22.10 -0.77 12.13
N ASN A 200 21.70 -1.46 13.20
CA ASN A 200 21.55 -2.93 13.21
C ASN A 200 20.10 -3.41 13.21
N ASP A 201 19.14 -2.53 13.54
CA ASP A 201 17.74 -2.91 13.66
C ASP A 201 17.01 -2.87 12.30
N THR A 202 15.96 -3.66 12.21
CA THR A 202 15.11 -3.71 11.02
C THR A 202 14.30 -2.41 10.99
N VAL A 203 14.51 -1.55 9.98
CA VAL A 203 13.68 -0.36 9.79
C VAL A 203 12.44 -0.76 8.99
N MET A 204 11.29 -0.80 9.65
CA MET A 204 9.98 -0.94 9.01
C MET A 204 9.39 0.44 8.78
N LEU A 205 9.28 0.86 7.52
CA LEU A 205 8.71 2.14 7.14
C LEU A 205 7.22 1.96 6.88
N GLN A 206 6.39 2.79 7.50
CA GLN A 206 4.97 2.84 7.19
C GLN A 206 4.73 3.97 6.17
N LEU A 207 4.09 3.65 5.05
CA LEU A 207 3.84 4.59 3.95
C LEU A 207 2.67 5.51 4.31
N MET A 208 2.96 6.56 5.07
CA MET A 208 1.94 7.48 5.58
C MET A 208 1.76 8.71 4.71
N ASP A 209 2.77 9.04 3.90
CA ASP A 209 2.76 10.20 3.01
C ASP A 209 2.47 9.76 1.56
N PHE A 210 1.77 10.61 0.80
CA PHE A 210 1.56 10.41 -0.62
C PHE A 210 2.85 10.55 -1.42
N PHE A 211 3.78 11.42 -0.98
CA PHE A 211 5.08 11.60 -1.63
C PHE A 211 5.97 10.34 -1.57
N GLN A 212 5.75 9.46 -0.59
CA GLN A 212 6.48 8.18 -0.46
C GLN A 212 6.01 7.11 -1.44
N LEU A 213 4.82 7.27 -2.05
CA LEU A 213 4.27 6.26 -2.97
C LEU A 213 5.10 6.12 -4.26
N PRO A 214 5.47 7.20 -4.97
CA PRO A 214 6.36 7.10 -6.12
C PRO A 214 7.76 6.59 -5.75
N GLU A 215 8.31 7.01 -4.61
CA GLU A 215 9.61 6.54 -4.09
C GLU A 215 9.64 5.01 -3.95
N ILE A 216 8.66 4.44 -3.23
CA ILE A 216 8.60 2.99 -3.03
C ILE A 216 8.26 2.24 -4.31
N ASN A 217 7.49 2.85 -5.22
CA ASN A 217 7.26 2.25 -6.53
C ASN A 217 8.57 2.14 -7.33
N LEU A 218 9.39 3.18 -7.32
CA LEU A 218 10.71 3.19 -7.96
C LEU A 218 11.63 2.15 -7.33
N LEU A 219 11.66 2.09 -6.00
CA LEU A 219 12.41 1.06 -5.29
C LEU A 219 11.97 -0.36 -5.67
N CYS A 220 10.67 -0.61 -5.77
CA CYS A 220 10.15 -1.90 -6.23
C CYS A 220 10.56 -2.21 -7.68
N SER A 221 10.60 -1.20 -8.55
CA SER A 221 11.03 -1.33 -9.94
C SER A 221 12.51 -1.70 -10.04
N ILE A 222 13.36 -1.07 -9.25
CA ILE A 222 14.80 -1.34 -9.21
C ILE A 222 15.08 -2.73 -8.63
N ILE A 223 14.40 -3.10 -7.53
CA ILE A 223 14.51 -4.44 -6.94
C ILE A 223 14.08 -5.51 -7.95
N ALA A 224 12.95 -5.31 -8.64
CA ALA A 224 12.48 -6.23 -9.67
C ALA A 224 13.46 -6.34 -10.86
N PHE A 225 14.11 -5.23 -11.22
CA PHE A 225 15.15 -5.20 -12.24
C PHE A 225 16.38 -6.01 -11.83
N PHE A 226 16.90 -5.80 -10.62
CA PHE A 226 18.05 -6.54 -10.11
C PHE A 226 17.77 -8.03 -10.00
N ASP A 227 16.61 -8.42 -9.47
CA ASP A 227 16.19 -9.81 -9.39
C ASP A 227 16.11 -10.46 -10.78
N ARG A 228 15.54 -9.75 -11.78
CA ARG A 228 15.44 -10.26 -13.17
C ARG A 228 16.79 -10.43 -13.84
N ARG A 229 17.73 -9.52 -13.57
CA ARG A 229 19.09 -9.55 -14.14
C ARG A 229 20.06 -10.42 -13.34
N GLY A 230 19.66 -10.92 -12.16
CA GLY A 230 20.53 -11.68 -11.27
C GLY A 230 21.67 -10.85 -10.69
N ILE A 231 21.45 -9.54 -10.51
CA ILE A 231 22.41 -8.61 -9.89
C ILE A 231 22.31 -8.79 -8.38
N ASP A 232 23.44 -8.95 -7.70
CA ASP A 232 23.48 -9.00 -6.24
C ASP A 232 23.38 -7.57 -5.66
N TYR A 233 22.52 -7.38 -4.67
CA TYR A 233 22.29 -6.07 -4.05
C TYR A 233 21.90 -6.24 -2.58
N LYS A 234 22.11 -5.16 -1.81
CA LYS A 234 21.60 -5.05 -0.44
C LYS A 234 20.45 -4.05 -0.43
N PRO A 235 19.21 -4.47 -0.09
CA PRO A 235 18.03 -3.61 -0.15
C PRO A 235 18.17 -2.28 0.59
N PHE A 236 18.90 -2.28 1.71
CA PHE A 236 19.15 -1.08 2.50
C PHE A 236 19.84 0.03 1.70
N TYR A 237 20.88 -0.29 0.91
CA TYR A 237 21.60 0.73 0.13
C TYR A 237 20.78 1.21 -1.07
N VAL A 238 20.03 0.31 -1.70
CA VAL A 238 19.12 0.70 -2.78
C VAL A 238 18.05 1.66 -2.26
N TYR A 239 17.49 1.38 -1.08
CA TYR A 239 16.55 2.29 -0.42
C TYR A 239 17.20 3.65 -0.12
N GLN A 240 18.44 3.66 0.40
CA GLN A 240 19.15 4.89 0.70
C GLN A 240 19.39 5.75 -0.55
N ASP A 241 19.78 5.12 -1.66
CA ASP A 241 19.99 5.77 -2.95
C ASP A 241 18.67 6.38 -3.47
N VAL A 242 17.59 5.60 -3.47
CA VAL A 242 16.26 6.04 -3.91
C VAL A 242 15.71 7.16 -3.02
N SER A 243 15.89 7.06 -1.70
CA SER A 243 15.46 8.10 -0.76
C SER A 243 16.27 9.39 -0.88
N THR A 244 17.47 9.33 -1.45
CA THR A 244 18.32 10.51 -1.70
C THR A 244 17.95 11.22 -3.01
N ALA A 245 17.40 10.47 -3.98
CA ALA A 245 17.08 10.91 -5.33
C ALA A 245 15.75 11.67 -5.42
#